data_AF-A0A944XQD2-F1
#
_entry.id   AF-A0A944XQD2-F1
#
_cell.length_a   1.000
_cell.length_b   1.000
_cell.length_c   1.000
_cell.angle_alpha   90.00
_cell.angle_beta   90.00
_cell.angle_gamma   90.00
#
_symmetry.space_group_name_H-M   'P 1'
#
loop_
_entity.id
_entity.type
_entity.pdbx_description
1 polymer ?
#
loop_
_entity_poly.entity_id
_entity_poly.type
_entity_poly.pdbx_seq_one_letter_code
_entity_poly.pdbx_strand_id
1 'polypeptide(L)' 'ILCATDDPFIEPSIFKSVRMSRSIELNMPENGGHMGYLSRKTTPWGDNMWMDFIVVDSLVY' A
#
# COMPACT_ATOMS: atom_id res chain seq x y z
N ILE A 1 3.31 -5.68 5.72
CA ILE A 1 3.12 -4.24 5.99
C ILE A 1 2.81 -3.58 4.67
N LEU A 2 1.78 -2.76 4.65
CA LEU A 2 1.29 -2.09 3.45
C LEU A 2 1.28 -0.58 3.74
N CYS A 3 1.93 0.21 2.89
CA CYS A 3 2.00 1.67 3.01
C CYS A 3 2.18 2.30 1.63
N ALA A 4 1.35 3.26 1.24
CA ALA A 4 1.51 3.92 -0.05
C ALA A 4 2.61 4.99 0.02
N THR A 5 3.35 5.20 -1.07
CA THR A 5 4.40 6.23 -1.09
C THR A 5 3.87 7.66 -1.21
N ASP A 6 2.63 7.81 -1.69
CA ASP A 6 1.92 9.09 -1.79
C ASP A 6 1.09 9.41 -0.52
N ASP A 7 1.33 8.70 0.59
CA ASP A 7 0.76 9.04 1.90
C ASP A 7 1.18 10.48 2.30
N PRO A 8 0.23 11.43 2.45
CA PRO A 8 0.55 12.81 2.77
C PRO A 8 0.92 13.04 4.24
N PHE A 9 0.78 12.03 5.10
CA PHE A 9 1.03 12.13 6.55
C PHE A 9 2.22 11.29 7.02
N ILE A 10 2.47 10.13 6.41
CA ILE A 10 3.56 9.22 6.78
C ILE A 10 4.64 9.22 5.69
N GLU A 11 5.83 9.67 6.05
CA GLU A 11 6.94 9.69 5.10
C GLU A 11 7.44 8.27 4.78
N PRO A 12 7.57 7.87 3.52
CA PRO A 12 7.98 6.51 3.13
C PRO A 12 9.35 6.10 3.66
N SER A 13 10.21 7.09 3.93
CA SER A 13 11.60 6.89 4.35
C SER A 13 11.73 6.19 5.72
N ILE A 14 10.69 6.21 6.55
CA ILE A 14 10.69 5.57 7.88
C ILE A 14 10.92 4.06 7.81
N PHE A 15 10.55 3.42 6.69
CA PHE A 15 10.68 1.98 6.52
C PHE A 15 12.03 1.56 5.94
N LYS A 16 12.86 2.49 5.44
CA LYS A 16 14.16 2.18 4.80
C LYS A 16 15.16 1.53 5.74
N SER A 17 15.11 1.85 7.04
CA SER A 17 16.05 1.37 8.05
C SER A 17 15.49 0.26 8.94
N VAL A 18 14.24 -0.14 8.73
CA VAL A 18 13.60 -1.14 9.58
C VAL A 18 14.10 -2.54 9.22
N ARG A 19 14.63 -3.25 10.21
CA ARG A 19 14.91 -4.68 10.08
C ARG A 19 13.62 -5.48 10.27
N MET A 20 13.08 -5.98 9.17
CA MET A 20 11.93 -6.88 9.19
C MET A 20 12.38 -8.33 9.40
N SER A 21 11.57 -9.13 10.10
CA SER A 21 11.76 -10.58 10.14
C SER A 21 11.43 -11.18 8.77
N ARG A 22 11.90 -12.41 8.50
CA ARG A 22 11.60 -13.12 7.24
C ARG A 22 10.11 -13.42 7.04
N SER A 23 9.29 -13.28 8.08
CA SER A 23 7.85 -13.52 8.05
C SER A 23 7.03 -12.27 7.70
N ILE A 24 7.69 -11.13 7.47
CA ILE A 24 7.03 -9.85 7.17
C ILE A 24 7.46 -9.38 5.79
N GLU A 25 6.50 -9.25 4.88
CA GLU A 25 6.69 -8.60 3.60
C GLU A 25 6.31 -7.12 3.71
N LEU A 26 7.09 -6.23 3.09
CA LEU A 26 6.80 -4.80 2.98
C LEU A 26 6.41 -4.49 1.54
N ASN A 27 5.18 -4.05 1.33
CA ASN A 27 4.67 -3.63 0.03
C ASN A 27 4.38 -2.12 0.06
N MET A 28 5.01 -1.39 -0.87
CA MET A 28 4.93 0.08 -0.93
C MET A 28 4.54 0.57 -2.33
N PRO A 29 3.26 0.45 -2.71
CA PRO A 29 2.82 0.94 -4.01
C PRO A 29 2.95 2.46 -4.09
N GLU A 30 3.13 2.95 -5.31
CA GLU A 30 3.30 4.39 -5.53
C GLU A 30 2.07 5.20 -5.12
N ASN A 31 0.88 4.62 -5.25
CA ASN A 31 -0.41 5.30 -5.09
C ASN A 31 -1.35 4.51 -4.17
N GLY A 32 -1.94 5.20 -3.21
CA GLY A 32 -2.91 4.64 -2.25
C GLY A 32 -3.32 5.61 -1.13
N GLY A 33 -2.51 6.64 -0.87
CA GLY A 33 -2.76 7.62 0.18
C GLY A 33 -2.72 7.03 1.60
N HIS A 34 -2.98 7.88 2.60
CA HIS A 34 -2.84 7.52 4.02
C HIS A 34 -3.91 6.56 4.54
N MET A 35 -5.15 6.79 4.13
CA MET A 35 -6.28 6.03 4.67
C MET A 35 -6.39 4.64 4.08
N GLY A 36 -5.58 4.26 3.09
CA GLY A 36 -5.66 2.90 2.54
C GLY A 36 -6.92 2.59 1.72
N TYR A 37 -7.97 3.42 1.77
CA TYR A 37 -9.24 3.11 1.12
C TYR A 37 -9.48 3.85 -0.19
N LEU A 38 -8.86 5.01 -0.43
CA LEU A 38 -9.17 5.83 -1.60
C LEU A 38 -7.88 6.34 -2.24
N SER A 39 -7.50 5.75 -3.37
CA SER A 39 -6.41 6.23 -4.23
C SER A 39 -6.89 7.41 -5.09
N ARG A 40 -5.96 8.28 -5.49
CA ARG A 40 -6.25 9.33 -6.50
C ARG A 40 -6.46 8.78 -7.91
N LYS A 41 -5.91 7.60 -8.18
CA LYS A 41 -5.99 6.91 -9.47
C LYS A 41 -6.92 5.71 -9.31
N THR A 42 -7.79 5.50 -10.29
CA THR A 42 -8.71 4.36 -10.28
C THR A 42 -7.96 3.04 -10.36
N THR A 43 -8.43 2.06 -9.58
CA THR A 43 -8.00 0.66 -9.61
C THR A 43 -8.47 -0.01 -10.91
N PRO A 44 -7.95 -1.20 -11.26
CA PRO A 44 -8.49 -2.01 -12.35
C PRO A 44 -9.97 -2.39 -12.20
N TRP A 45 -10.53 -2.29 -11.00
CA TRP A 45 -11.97 -2.53 -10.73
C TRP A 45 -12.84 -1.31 -11.03
N GLY A 46 -12.25 -0.18 -11.42
CA GLY A 46 -12.98 1.03 -11.82
C GLY A 46 -13.41 1.92 -10.65
N ASP A 47 -13.00 1.58 -9.43
CA ASP A 47 -13.17 2.40 -8.23
C ASP A 47 -11.83 2.96 -7.76
N ASN A 48 -11.80 3.60 -6.58
CA ASN A 48 -10.57 4.06 -5.95
C ASN A 48 -10.19 3.20 -4.72
N MET A 49 -10.80 2.03 -4.56
CA MET A 49 -10.68 1.16 -3.38
C MET A 49 -9.40 0.32 -3.41
N TRP A 50 -8.25 0.99 -3.32
CA TRP A 50 -6.97 0.36 -3.61
C TRP A 50 -6.57 -0.73 -2.59
N MET A 51 -6.88 -0.60 -1.29
CA MET A 51 -6.59 -1.68 -0.34
C MET A 51 -7.42 -2.93 -0.64
N ASP A 52 -8.69 -2.77 -1.01
CA ASP A 52 -9.54 -3.91 -1.34
C ASP A 52 -8.97 -4.63 -2.55
N PHE A 53 -8.51 -3.87 -3.55
CA PHE A 53 -7.78 -4.41 -4.70
C PHE A 53 -6.49 -5.13 -4.27
N ILE A 54 -5.60 -4.46 -3.53
CA ILE A 54 -4.27 -5.01 -3.22
C ILE A 54 -4.36 -6.22 -2.28
N VAL A 55 -5.29 -6.24 -1.32
CA VAL A 55 -5.45 -7.36 -0.39
C VAL A 55 -5.98 -8.58 -1.11
N VAL A 56 -6.98 -8.42 -1.98
CA VAL A 56 -7.48 -9.53 -2.80
C VAL A 56 -6.39 -10.01 -3.76
N ASP A 57 -5.69 -9.12 -4.45
CA ASP A 57 -4.60 -9.48 -5.36
C ASP A 57 -3.46 -10.21 -4.64
N SER A 58 -3.09 -9.75 -3.43
CA SER A 58 -2.04 -10.36 -2.60
C SER A 58 -2.43 -11.72 -2.00
N LEU A 59 -3.72 -12.08 -1.99
CA LEU A 59 -4.21 -13.39 -1.52
C LEU A 59 -4.29 -14.43 -2.66
N VAL A 60 -4.19 -13.99 -3.92
CA VAL A 60 -4.28 -14.85 -5.10
C VAL A 60 -2.91 -15.41 -5.51
N TYR A 61 -1.83 -14.99 -4.84
CA TYR A 61 -0.46 -15.49 -4.98
C TYR A 61 0.12 -15.93 -3.63
#